data_AF-A0A423J2V6-F1
#
_entry.id   AF-A0A423J2V6-F1
#
_cell.length_a   1.000
_cell.length_b   1.000
_cell.length_c   1.000
_cell.angle_alpha   90.00
_cell.angle_beta   90.00
_cell.angle_gamma   90.00
#
_symmetry.space_group_name_H-M   'P 1'
#
loop_
_entity.id
_entity.type
_entity.pdbx_description
1 polymer ?
#
loop_
_entity_poly.entity_id
_entity_poly.type
_entity_poly.pdbx_seq_one_letter_code
_entity_poly.pdbx_strand_id
1 'polypeptide(L)'
;MHEKQIVKVLSANDTGETGGHQAGILVPKEPDLLSFFPVLDSTKYNPRVHLNFLDASGEYWEFAFIYYNNANFDGTRNEYRLTRMTKYTRQAGLVAGDELILSRENDRYRVSCNRKQKAQSTGKVLQLGTGWRVVQL
;
A
#
# COMPACT_ATOMS: atom_id res chain seq x y z
N MET A 1 0.81 -13.69 18.42
CA MET A 1 1.57 -12.84 17.47
C MET A 1 0.54 -12.32 16.48
N HIS A 2 0.42 -11.01 16.30
CA HIS A 2 -0.57 -10.45 15.38
C HIS A 2 0.11 -10.26 14.02
N GLU A 3 -0.02 -11.25 13.15
CA GLU A 3 0.37 -11.11 11.75
C GLU A 3 -0.76 -10.39 11.00
N LYS A 4 -0.41 -9.39 10.19
CA LYS A 4 -1.35 -8.71 9.31
C LYS A 4 -0.82 -8.71 7.91
N GLN A 5 -1.70 -8.98 6.95
CA GLN A 5 -1.38 -8.91 5.54
C GLN A 5 -2.46 -8.15 4.78
N ILE A 6 -2.02 -7.26 3.90
CA ILE A 6 -2.88 -6.50 2.99
C ILE A 6 -2.34 -6.69 1.57
N VAL A 7 -3.26 -6.78 0.61
CA VAL A 7 -2.91 -7.00 -0.80
C VAL A 7 -3.59 -5.95 -1.64
N LYS A 8 -2.84 -5.42 -2.61
CA LYS A 8 -3.32 -4.47 -3.61
C LYS A 8 -3.14 -5.06 -5.00
N VAL A 9 -4.26 -5.27 -5.71
CA VAL A 9 -4.25 -5.46 -7.15
C VAL A 9 -3.93 -4.11 -7.80
N LEU A 10 -2.78 -4.02 -8.46
CA LEU A 10 -2.27 -2.79 -9.02
C LEU A 10 -3.11 -2.35 -10.23
N SER A 11 -3.49 -1.08 -10.26
CA SER A 11 -4.06 -0.44 -11.44
C SER A 11 -2.97 0.14 -12.33
N ALA A 12 -3.30 0.51 -13.58
CA ALA A 12 -2.37 1.21 -14.48
C ALA A 12 -1.84 2.54 -13.88
N ASN A 13 -2.64 3.19 -13.03
CA ASN A 13 -2.20 4.38 -12.30
C ASN A 13 -1.20 4.07 -11.18
N ASP A 14 -1.27 2.88 -10.58
CA ASP A 14 -0.35 2.46 -9.52
C ASP A 14 1.03 2.09 -10.08
N THR A 15 1.06 1.54 -11.30
CA THR A 15 2.30 1.14 -12.01
C THR A 15 2.90 2.21 -12.92
N GLY A 16 2.13 3.26 -13.21
CA GLY A 16 2.62 4.44 -13.95
C GLY A 16 2.44 4.31 -15.46
N GLU A 17 1.72 3.29 -15.90
CA GLU A 17 1.41 3.02 -17.31
C GLU A 17 0.57 4.12 -17.96
N THR A 18 -0.15 4.91 -17.15
CA THR A 18 -0.95 6.03 -17.65
C THR A 18 -0.15 7.31 -17.91
N GLY A 19 1.15 7.35 -17.56
CA GLY A 19 2.02 8.52 -17.77
C GLY A 19 1.67 9.76 -16.93
N GLY A 20 0.62 9.69 -16.10
CA GLY A 20 0.22 10.77 -15.21
C GLY A 20 1.16 10.91 -14.00
N HIS A 21 1.18 12.09 -13.39
CA HIS A 21 1.90 12.32 -12.13
C HIS A 21 1.35 11.39 -11.05
N GLN A 22 2.12 10.36 -10.69
CA GLN A 22 1.74 9.42 -9.65
C GLN A 22 1.85 10.07 -8.26
N ALA A 23 0.72 10.36 -7.63
CA ALA A 23 0.68 10.81 -6.23
C ALA A 23 0.84 9.63 -5.23
N GLY A 24 1.07 8.41 -5.72
CA GLY A 24 1.11 7.16 -4.95
C GLY A 24 -0.22 6.42 -4.93
N ILE A 25 -0.19 5.19 -4.41
CA ILE A 25 -1.33 4.28 -4.34
C ILE A 25 -2.32 4.82 -3.31
N LEU A 26 -3.59 4.98 -3.69
CA LEU A 26 -4.66 5.37 -2.78
C LEU A 26 -4.88 4.27 -1.73
N VAL A 27 -4.87 4.65 -0.45
CA VAL A 27 -5.23 3.75 0.67
C VAL A 27 -6.61 4.15 1.19
N PRO A 28 -7.64 3.28 1.06
CA PRO A 28 -8.96 3.52 1.61
C PRO A 28 -8.98 3.81 3.10
N LYS A 29 -9.98 4.60 3.53
CA LYS A 29 -10.24 4.89 4.95
C LYS A 29 -10.99 3.76 5.67
N GLU A 30 -10.67 2.52 5.33
CA GLU A 30 -11.29 1.34 5.92
C GLU A 30 -10.52 0.94 7.19
N PRO A 31 -11.16 0.82 8.36
CA PRO A 31 -10.48 0.59 9.63
C PRO A 31 -9.54 -0.63 9.61
N ASP A 32 -9.99 -1.74 9.03
CA ASP A 32 -9.20 -2.98 8.97
C ASP A 32 -7.91 -2.79 8.15
N LEU A 33 -8.01 -2.09 7.02
CA LEU A 33 -6.87 -1.78 6.16
C LEU A 33 -5.93 -0.76 6.83
N LEU A 34 -6.47 0.33 7.39
CA LEU A 34 -5.68 1.36 8.06
C LEU A 34 -4.95 0.82 9.30
N SER A 35 -5.51 -0.20 9.97
CA SER A 35 -4.90 -0.84 11.12
C SER A 35 -3.57 -1.56 10.82
N PHE A 36 -3.22 -1.72 9.54
CA PHE A 36 -1.90 -2.20 9.10
C PHE A 36 -0.81 -1.13 9.32
N PHE A 37 -1.14 0.14 9.11
CA PHE A 37 -0.21 1.26 9.17
C PHE A 37 -0.13 1.86 10.57
N PRO A 38 0.96 2.59 10.90
CA PRO A 38 0.98 3.43 12.10
C PRO A 38 -0.10 4.52 12.04
N VAL A 39 -0.67 4.86 13.19
CA VAL A 39 -1.62 5.98 13.29
C VAL A 39 -0.86 7.28 13.01
N LEU A 40 -1.41 8.09 12.11
CA LEU A 40 -0.89 9.41 11.80
C LEU A 40 -1.65 10.47 12.59
N ASP A 41 -0.92 11.45 13.13
CA ASP A 41 -1.48 12.58 13.86
C ASP A 41 -2.19 13.55 12.89
N SER A 42 -3.52 13.48 12.86
CA SER A 42 -4.37 14.22 11.92
C SER A 42 -4.43 15.72 12.19
N THR A 43 -3.92 16.21 13.32
CA THR A 43 -3.83 17.64 13.62
C THR A 43 -2.61 18.30 12.98
N LYS A 44 -1.68 17.51 12.45
CA LYS A 44 -0.53 18.01 11.68
C LYS A 44 -0.90 18.12 10.21
N TYR A 45 -0.27 19.05 9.49
CA TYR A 45 -0.46 19.21 8.05
C TYR A 45 0.29 18.11 7.29
N ASN A 46 -0.43 17.32 6.49
CA ASN A 46 0.09 16.22 5.68
C ASN A 46 1.04 15.26 6.44
N PRO A 47 0.61 14.69 7.59
CA PRO A 47 1.46 13.85 8.42
C PRO A 47 1.90 12.62 7.63
N ARG A 48 3.12 12.15 7.89
CA ARG A 48 3.71 11.04 7.16
C ARG A 48 4.63 10.21 8.03
N VAL A 49 4.79 8.94 7.65
CA VAL A 49 5.79 8.02 8.20
C VAL A 49 6.45 7.26 7.06
N HIS A 50 7.76 6.99 7.21
CA HIS A 50 8.51 6.13 6.31
C HIS A 50 8.53 4.72 6.89
N LEU A 51 8.24 3.74 6.04
CA LEU A 51 8.11 2.32 6.38
C LEU A 51 9.16 1.55 5.58
N ASN A 52 10.01 0.81 6.27
CA ASN A 52 11.07 0.02 5.65
C ASN A 52 10.60 -1.42 5.47
N PHE A 53 10.30 -1.79 4.23
CA PHE A 53 9.88 -3.13 3.86
C PHE A 53 11.08 -3.97 3.44
N LEU A 54 11.18 -5.19 3.98
CA LEU A 54 12.16 -6.17 3.55
C LEU A 54 11.55 -7.08 2.48
N ASP A 55 12.23 -7.28 1.36
CA ASP A 55 11.80 -8.26 0.35
C ASP A 55 12.46 -9.64 0.54
N ALA A 56 12.11 -10.60 -0.31
CA ALA A 56 12.63 -11.98 -0.24
C ALA A 56 14.13 -12.08 -0.59
N SER A 57 14.71 -11.08 -1.25
CA SER A 57 16.15 -11.02 -1.57
C SER A 57 16.98 -10.41 -0.44
N GLY A 58 16.32 -9.82 0.56
CA GLY A 58 16.97 -9.12 1.67
C GLY A 58 17.18 -7.63 1.44
N GLU A 59 16.64 -7.06 0.35
CA GLU A 59 16.73 -5.62 0.06
C GLU A 59 15.65 -4.85 0.84
N TYR A 60 16.02 -3.65 1.31
CA TYR A 60 15.12 -2.74 2.00
C TYR A 60 14.50 -1.70 1.06
N TRP A 61 13.20 -1.50 1.22
CA TRP A 61 12.40 -0.59 0.42
C TRP A 61 11.69 0.40 1.32
N GLU A 62 12.02 1.68 1.18
CA GLU A 62 11.38 2.75 1.93
C GLU A 62 10.12 3.23 1.20
N PHE A 63 8.95 2.95 1.77
CA PHE A 63 7.68 3.51 1.32
C PHE A 63 7.20 4.58 2.28
N ALA A 64 6.49 5.59 1.78
CA ALA A 64 5.95 6.66 2.63
C ALA A 64 4.42 6.55 2.71
N PHE A 65 3.91 6.30 3.91
CA PHE A 65 2.49 6.40 4.23
C PHE A 65 2.19 7.83 4.66
N ILE A 66 1.31 8.50 3.93
CA ILE A 66 0.98 9.91 4.11
C ILE A 66 -0.53 10.10 4.15
N TYR A 67 -1.00 10.99 5.02
CA TYR A 67 -2.36 11.47 5.01
C TYR A 67 -2.41 12.86 4.37
N TYR A 68 -2.88 12.97 3.13
CA TYR A 68 -3.18 14.28 2.55
C TYR A 68 -4.47 14.81 3.16
N ASN A 69 -4.35 15.66 4.18
CA ASN A 69 -5.44 16.16 5.01
C ASN A 69 -5.60 17.68 4.92
N ASN A 70 -5.11 18.30 3.85
CA ASN A 70 -5.21 19.74 3.68
C ASN A 70 -6.65 20.25 3.61
N ALA A 71 -7.67 19.40 3.41
CA ALA A 71 -9.08 19.76 3.64
C ALA A 71 -9.36 20.30 5.07
N ASN A 72 -8.52 19.96 6.05
CA ASN A 72 -8.59 20.50 7.41
C ASN A 72 -7.89 21.87 7.56
N PHE A 73 -7.25 22.36 6.49
CA PHE A 73 -6.36 23.53 6.45
C PHE A 73 -6.55 24.31 5.13
N ASP A 74 -7.81 24.59 4.75
CA ASP A 74 -8.20 25.38 3.56
C ASP A 74 -7.85 24.78 2.19
N GLY A 75 -7.54 23.48 2.14
CA GLY A 75 -7.36 22.70 0.91
C GLY A 75 -8.56 21.82 0.57
N THR A 76 -8.36 20.83 -0.31
CA THR A 76 -9.43 19.94 -0.80
C THR A 76 -9.16 18.46 -0.63
N ARG A 77 -7.93 18.03 -0.31
CA ARG A 77 -7.60 16.60 -0.20
C ARG A 77 -7.86 16.07 1.20
N ASN A 78 -8.38 14.85 1.20
CA ASN A 78 -8.73 14.14 2.42
C ASN A 78 -8.57 12.62 2.20
N GLU A 79 -7.34 12.18 1.93
CA GLU A 79 -7.03 10.81 1.49
C GLU A 79 -5.68 10.31 2.02
N TYR A 80 -5.58 9.00 2.26
CA TYR A 80 -4.30 8.36 2.57
C TYR A 80 -3.65 7.84 1.30
N ARG A 81 -2.31 7.90 1.24
CA ARG A 81 -1.54 7.33 0.13
C ARG A 81 -0.30 6.59 0.61
N LEU A 82 0.05 5.56 -0.15
CA LEU A 82 1.36 4.90 -0.07
C LEU A 82 2.21 5.34 -1.28
N THR A 83 3.32 6.01 -0.99
CA THR A 83 4.16 6.69 -1.97
C THR A 83 5.58 6.12 -1.98
N ARG A 84 6.44 6.64 -2.88
CA ARG A 84 7.83 6.17 -3.09
C ARG A 84 7.95 4.72 -3.59
N MET A 85 6.88 4.21 -4.20
CA MET A 85 6.81 2.84 -4.73
C MET A 85 7.51 2.67 -6.09
N THR A 86 7.76 3.75 -6.85
CA THR A 86 8.17 3.68 -8.27
C THR A 86 9.46 2.88 -8.51
N LYS A 87 10.46 3.01 -7.63
CA LYS A 87 11.70 2.22 -7.74
C LYS A 87 11.41 0.72 -7.58
N TYR A 88 10.61 0.37 -6.57
CA TYR A 88 10.22 -1.00 -6.30
C TYR A 88 9.40 -1.59 -7.46
N THR A 89 8.34 -0.90 -7.90
CA THR A 89 7.48 -1.39 -8.99
C THR A 89 8.27 -1.61 -10.28
N ARG A 90 9.20 -0.70 -10.61
CA ARG A 90 10.08 -0.84 -11.79
C ARG A 90 11.06 -2.00 -11.65
N GLN A 91 11.74 -2.15 -10.52
CA GLN A 91 12.73 -3.23 -10.33
C GLN A 91 12.08 -4.61 -10.21
N ALA A 92 10.94 -4.70 -9.54
CA ALA A 92 10.13 -5.91 -9.50
C ALA A 92 9.38 -6.16 -10.82
N GLY A 93 9.41 -5.20 -11.76
CA GLY A 93 8.80 -5.28 -13.08
C GLY A 93 7.28 -5.39 -13.06
N LEU A 94 6.61 -4.82 -12.05
CA LEU A 94 5.16 -4.97 -11.82
C LEU A 94 4.33 -4.19 -12.83
N VAL A 95 3.24 -4.80 -13.27
CA VAL A 95 2.28 -4.22 -14.22
C VAL A 95 0.85 -4.25 -13.66
N ALA A 96 -0.06 -3.53 -14.31
CA ALA A 96 -1.46 -3.52 -13.93
C ALA A 96 -2.04 -4.95 -13.89
N GLY A 97 -2.73 -5.26 -12.79
CA GLY A 97 -3.29 -6.58 -12.51
C GLY A 97 -2.38 -7.51 -11.70
N ASP A 98 -1.10 -7.17 -11.50
CA ASP A 98 -0.27 -7.85 -10.52
C ASP A 98 -0.70 -7.49 -9.09
N GLU A 99 -0.38 -8.35 -8.13
CA GLU A 99 -0.65 -8.09 -6.72
C GLU A 99 0.62 -7.62 -6.01
N LEU A 100 0.52 -6.50 -5.30
CA LEU A 100 1.47 -6.06 -4.28
C LEU A 100 0.98 -6.58 -2.92
N ILE A 101 1.84 -7.30 -2.21
CA ILE A 101 1.52 -7.90 -0.91
C ILE A 101 2.39 -7.23 0.13
N LEU A 102 1.75 -6.67 1.17
CA LEU A 102 2.41 -6.05 2.30
C LEU A 102 2.03 -6.84 3.55
N SER A 103 3.03 -7.34 4.27
CA SER A 103 2.81 -8.00 5.56
C SER A 103 3.56 -7.29 6.69
N ARG A 104 3.01 -7.42 7.90
CA ARG A 104 3.56 -6.86 9.12
C ARG A 104 3.49 -7.93 10.22
N GLU A 105 4.64 -8.23 10.80
CA GLU A 105 4.78 -9.17 11.91
C GLU A 105 5.74 -8.56 12.93
N ASN A 106 5.30 -8.42 14.20
CA ASN A 106 6.12 -7.85 15.29
C ASN A 106 6.82 -6.53 14.88
N ASP A 107 6.08 -5.63 14.24
CA ASP A 107 6.54 -4.33 13.70
C ASP A 107 7.58 -4.40 12.58
N ARG A 108 7.85 -5.59 12.04
CA ARG A 108 8.66 -5.77 10.83
C ARG A 108 7.76 -5.80 9.61
N TYR A 109 8.07 -4.94 8.65
CA TYR A 109 7.36 -4.85 7.39
C TYR A 109 8.05 -5.70 6.32
N ARG A 110 7.27 -6.45 5.55
CA ARG A 110 7.74 -7.22 4.39
C ARG A 110 6.91 -6.93 3.16
N VAL A 111 7.57 -6.94 2.01
CA VAL A 111 6.93 -6.72 0.71
C VAL A 111 7.20 -7.92 -0.19
N SER A 112 6.16 -8.39 -0.87
CA SER A 112 6.25 -9.38 -1.93
C SER A 112 5.23 -9.07 -3.02
N CYS A 113 5.26 -9.84 -4.12
CA CYS A 113 4.35 -9.63 -5.23
C CYS A 113 3.95 -10.95 -5.89
N ASN A 114 2.71 -11.02 -6.38
CA ASN A 114 2.25 -12.10 -7.24
C ASN A 114 1.96 -11.57 -8.63
N ARG A 115 2.40 -12.32 -9.64
CA ARG A 115 2.06 -12.02 -11.03
C ARG A 115 0.66 -12.53 -11.36
N LYS A 116 -0.07 -11.77 -12.19
CA LYS A 116 -1.45 -12.11 -12.64
C LYS A 116 -1.61 -13.56 -13.12
N GLN A 117 -0.55 -14.19 -13.65
CA GLN A 117 -0.60 -15.56 -14.16
C GLN A 117 -0.50 -16.68 -13.09
N LYS A 118 -0.32 -16.37 -11.79
CA LYS A 118 -0.07 -17.38 -10.73
C LYS A 118 -1.09 -17.44 -9.58
N ALA A 119 -2.21 -16.71 -9.63
CA ALA A 119 -3.15 -16.68 -8.50
C ALA A 119 -4.09 -17.91 -8.46
N GLN A 120 -3.74 -18.93 -7.67
CA GLN A 120 -4.69 -19.91 -7.11
C GLN A 120 -5.23 -19.36 -5.79
N SER A 121 -6.55 -19.17 -5.65
CA SER A 121 -7.15 -18.64 -4.41
C SER A 121 -7.43 -19.76 -3.40
N THR A 122 -6.96 -19.59 -2.17
CA THR A 122 -7.51 -20.27 -0.98
C THR A 122 -7.71 -19.23 0.12
N GLY A 123 -8.95 -19.14 0.65
CA GLY A 123 -9.27 -18.34 1.85
C GLY A 123 -10.42 -17.33 1.66
N LYS A 124 -11.21 -17.11 2.73
CA LYS A 124 -12.23 -16.05 2.81
C LYS A 124 -11.54 -14.68 2.70
N VAL A 125 -11.66 -14.03 1.55
CA VAL A 125 -11.10 -12.71 1.28
C VAL A 125 -12.20 -11.67 1.35
N LEU A 126 -12.01 -10.61 2.15
CA LEU A 126 -12.82 -9.40 2.07
C LEU A 126 -12.21 -8.48 1.00
N GLN A 127 -12.88 -8.36 -0.15
CA GLN A 127 -12.46 -7.51 -1.26
C GLN A 127 -12.99 -6.08 -1.08
N LEU A 128 -12.09 -5.10 -1.03
CA LEU A 128 -12.42 -3.67 -0.99
C LEU A 128 -12.45 -3.11 -2.43
N GLY A 129 -13.41 -2.24 -2.73
CA GLY A 129 -13.71 -1.74 -4.09
C GLY A 129 -12.55 -1.05 -4.83
N THR A 130 -11.45 -0.74 -4.15
CA THR A 130 -10.24 -0.11 -4.71
C THR A 130 -9.14 -1.11 -5.12
N GLY A 131 -9.47 -2.40 -5.19
CA GLY A 131 -8.50 -3.47 -5.45
C GLY A 131 -7.63 -3.81 -4.24
N TRP A 132 -7.99 -3.30 -3.05
CA TRP A 132 -7.36 -3.69 -1.80
C TRP A 132 -8.10 -4.87 -1.20
N ARG A 133 -7.41 -5.74 -0.48
CA ARG A 133 -8.01 -6.78 0.36
C ARG A 133 -7.18 -6.99 1.61
N VAL A 134 -7.84 -7.28 2.72
CA VAL A 134 -7.19 -7.67 3.98
C VAL A 134 -7.22 -9.19 4.07
N VAL A 135 -6.09 -9.80 4.42
CA VAL A 135 -5.98 -11.24 4.64
C VAL A 135 -5.83 -11.46 6.14
N GLN A 136 -6.83 -12.11 6.73
CA GLN A 136 -6.76 -12.59 8.10
C GLN A 136 -5.97 -13.91 8.09
N LEU A 137 -4.84 -13.93 8.80
CA LEU A 137 -3.96 -15.08 8.97
C LEU A 137 -4.24 -15.77 10.31
#